data_AF-A0A958ITL5-F1
#
_entry.id   AF-A0A958ITL5-F1
#
_cell.length_a   1.000
_cell.length_b   1.000
_cell.length_c   1.000
_cell.angle_alpha   90.00
_cell.angle_beta   90.00
_cell.angle_gamma   90.00
#
_symmetry.space_group_name_H-M   'P 1'
#
loop_
_entity.id
_entity.type
_entity.pdbx_description
1 polymer ?
#
loop_
_entity_poly.entity_id
_entity_poly.type
_entity_poly.pdbx_seq_one_letter_code
_entity_poly.pdbx_strand_id
1 'polypeptide(L)'
;RLKLVTGARFEATRMDIISGDSTLAPGQLSNDDWLPSANLVYQLGQNMNLRAAYGKTLARPLFREKAPGYASFDFVGGFTFIGNGDLKRTLIDNYDLRWEWFSRPGEILALSGFHKRFQNPIERVLLHDNGEIQYQNVAEGT
;
A
#
# COMPACT_ATOMS: atom_id res chain seq x y z
N ARG A 1 25.22 16.59 -13.91
CA ARG A 1 24.44 15.80 -14.91
C ARG A 1 23.06 15.48 -14.33
N LEU A 2 22.03 15.47 -15.18
CA LEU A 2 20.66 15.07 -14.81
C LEU A 2 20.32 13.72 -15.46
N LYS A 3 19.71 12.80 -14.72
CA LYS A 3 19.15 11.55 -15.22
C LYS A 3 17.71 11.41 -14.74
N LEU A 4 16.79 11.25 -15.67
CA LEU A 4 15.38 10.96 -15.39
C LEU A 4 15.07 9.55 -15.89
N VAL A 5 14.40 8.76 -15.06
CA VAL A 5 13.88 7.43 -15.41
C VAL A 5 12.39 7.41 -15.07
N THR A 6 11.55 7.16 -16.05
CA THR A 6 10.10 7.08 -15.86
C THR A 6 9.59 5.72 -16.26
N GLY A 7 8.43 5.35 -15.74
CA GLY A 7 7.75 4.11 -16.09
C GLY A 7 6.28 4.17 -15.71
N ALA A 8 5.51 3.22 -16.21
CA ALA A 8 4.14 3.00 -15.79
C ALA A 8 3.86 1.51 -15.78
N ARG A 9 3.11 1.06 -14.77
CA ARG A 9 2.64 -0.32 -14.65
C ARG A 9 1.12 -0.33 -14.74
N PHE A 10 0.57 -1.24 -15.52
CA PHE A 10 -0.86 -1.53 -15.52
C PHE A 10 -1.13 -2.78 -14.68
N GLU A 11 -2.16 -2.76 -13.85
CA GLU A 11 -2.63 -3.93 -13.11
C GLU A 11 -4.14 -4.08 -13.23
N ALA A 12 -4.60 -5.22 -13.75
CA ALA A 12 -6.00 -5.62 -13.72
C ALA A 12 -6.21 -6.65 -12.60
N THR A 13 -7.08 -6.32 -11.66
CA THR A 13 -7.46 -7.20 -10.55
C THR A 13 -8.92 -7.58 -10.67
N ARG A 14 -9.20 -8.89 -10.60
CA ARG A 14 -10.54 -9.48 -10.52
C ARG A 14 -10.52 -10.49 -9.38
N MET A 15 -11.44 -10.36 -8.43
CA MET A 15 -11.56 -11.22 -7.25
C MET A 15 -13.04 -11.35 -6.94
N ASP A 16 -13.54 -12.58 -6.89
CA ASP A 16 -14.91 -12.90 -6.54
C ASP A 16 -14.90 -13.89 -5.37
N ILE A 17 -15.49 -13.48 -4.25
CA ILE A 17 -15.57 -14.30 -3.04
C ILE A 17 -17.04 -14.50 -2.68
N ILE A 18 -17.49 -15.73 -2.82
CA ILE A 18 -18.88 -16.13 -2.58
C ILE A 18 -18.92 -16.87 -1.24
N SER A 19 -19.79 -16.42 -0.33
CA SER A 19 -20.01 -17.12 0.94
C SER A 19 -20.88 -18.36 0.73
N GLY A 20 -20.71 -19.37 1.59
CA GLY A 20 -21.66 -20.49 1.67
C GLY A 20 -23.04 -20.04 2.15
N ASP A 21 -23.11 -18.91 2.86
CA ASP A 21 -24.37 -18.23 3.16
C ASP A 21 -24.79 -17.36 1.96
N SER A 22 -25.79 -17.84 1.22
CA SER A 22 -26.35 -17.17 0.04
C SER A 22 -27.05 -15.84 0.34
N THR A 23 -27.30 -15.51 1.61
CA THR A 23 -27.90 -14.23 2.00
C THR A 23 -26.88 -13.08 2.01
N LEU A 24 -25.58 -13.39 2.05
CA LEU A 24 -24.51 -12.40 2.05
C LEU A 24 -24.14 -12.01 0.62
N ALA A 25 -24.03 -10.70 0.37
CA ALA A 25 -23.54 -10.18 -0.90
C ALA A 25 -22.09 -10.64 -1.14
N PRO A 26 -21.71 -11.08 -2.35
CA PRO A 26 -20.36 -11.52 -2.65
C PRO A 26 -19.31 -10.41 -2.45
N GLY A 27 -18.15 -10.78 -1.93
CA GLY A 27 -16.99 -9.90 -1.83
C GLY A 27 -16.30 -9.79 -3.20
N GLN A 28 -16.60 -8.74 -3.96
CA GLN A 28 -16.04 -8.53 -5.31
C GLN A 28 -15.02 -7.40 -5.37
N LEU A 29 -13.88 -7.62 -6.03
CA LEU A 29 -12.89 -6.59 -6.36
C LEU A 29 -12.63 -6.63 -7.86
N SER A 30 -13.04 -5.58 -8.57
CA SER A 30 -12.79 -5.41 -10.00
C SER A 30 -12.19 -4.06 -10.27
N ASN A 31 -10.88 -4.01 -10.52
CA ASN A 31 -10.15 -2.77 -10.69
C ASN A 31 -9.09 -2.87 -11.79
N ASP A 32 -8.91 -1.77 -12.51
CA ASP A 32 -7.86 -1.58 -13.49
C ASP A 32 -7.05 -0.34 -13.09
N ASP A 33 -5.77 -0.53 -12.82
CA ASP A 33 -4.90 0.46 -12.19
C ASP A 33 -3.72 0.84 -13.08
N TRP A 34 -3.54 2.14 -13.29
CA TRP A 34 -2.30 2.70 -13.83
C TRP A 34 -1.44 3.24 -12.70
N LEU A 35 -0.21 2.75 -12.65
CA LEU A 35 0.73 2.97 -11.57
C LEU A 35 2.02 3.58 -12.14
N PRO A 36 2.03 4.91 -12.36
CA PRO A 36 3.20 5.60 -12.87
C PRO A 36 4.30 5.69 -11.83
N SER A 37 5.53 5.82 -12.30
CA SER A 37 6.71 6.10 -11.48
C SER A 37 7.69 7.02 -12.21
N ALA A 38 8.43 7.80 -11.43
CA ALA A 38 9.47 8.69 -11.90
C ALA A 38 10.61 8.72 -10.88
N ASN A 39 11.83 8.63 -11.37
CA ASN A 39 13.05 8.67 -10.57
C ASN A 39 14.00 9.69 -11.20
N LEU A 40 14.36 10.70 -10.43
CA LEU A 40 15.28 11.76 -10.81
C LEU A 40 16.57 11.59 -10.03
N VAL A 41 17.70 11.61 -10.74
CA VAL A 41 19.03 11.70 -10.15
C VAL A 41 19.71 12.96 -10.70
N TYR A 42 20.05 13.86 -9.81
CA TYR A 42 20.75 15.09 -10.13
C TYR A 42 22.10 15.10 -9.40
N GLN A 43 23.19 15.27 -10.15
CA GLN A 43 24.52 15.44 -9.56
C GLN A 43 24.69 16.87 -9.05
N LEU A 44 24.87 17.01 -7.74
CA LEU A 44 25.27 18.24 -7.08
C LEU A 44 26.80 18.30 -7.05
N GLY A 45 27.41 19.02 -7.99
CA GLY A 45 28.88 19.04 -8.11
C GLY A 45 29.46 17.71 -8.63
N GLN A 46 30.70 17.40 -8.25
CA GLN A 46 31.43 16.24 -8.78
C GLN A 46 31.28 14.97 -7.94
N ASN A 47 30.90 15.10 -6.67
CA ASN A 47 30.90 14.01 -5.69
C ASN A 47 29.63 13.93 -4.85
N MET A 48 28.54 14.62 -5.23
CA MET A 48 27.26 14.49 -4.55
C MET A 48 26.13 14.20 -5.53
N ASN A 49 25.14 13.45 -5.08
CA ASN A 49 23.90 13.21 -5.80
C ASN A 49 22.71 13.63 -4.94
N LEU A 50 21.71 14.21 -5.59
CA LEU A 50 20.37 14.31 -5.07
C LEU A 50 19.47 13.38 -5.88
N ARG A 51 18.69 12.55 -5.20
CA ARG A 51 17.73 11.64 -5.79
C ARG A 51 16.35 11.98 -5.28
N ALA A 52 15.40 12.12 -6.20
CA ALA A 52 13.99 12.21 -5.88
C ALA A 52 13.26 11.10 -6.61
N ALA A 53 12.35 10.41 -5.93
CA ALA A 53 11.53 9.38 -6.54
C ALA A 53 10.06 9.61 -6.19
N TYR A 54 9.21 9.29 -7.16
CA TYR A 54 7.77 9.19 -7.00
C TYR A 54 7.32 7.86 -7.60
N GLY A 55 6.41 7.18 -6.92
CA GLY A 55 5.80 5.97 -7.44
C GLY A 55 4.42 5.73 -6.84
N LYS A 56 3.44 5.45 -7.71
CA LYS A 56 2.14 4.96 -7.27
C LYS A 56 2.18 3.44 -7.14
N THR A 57 1.73 2.91 -6.00
CA THR A 57 1.57 1.48 -5.74
C THR A 57 0.18 1.20 -5.19
N LEU A 58 -0.16 -0.09 -5.01
CA LEU A 58 -1.44 -0.50 -4.46
C LEU A 58 -1.26 -1.65 -3.48
N ALA A 59 -2.22 -1.80 -2.56
CA ALA A 59 -2.37 -2.97 -1.69
C ALA A 59 -3.79 -3.51 -1.82
N ARG A 60 -3.92 -4.81 -2.06
CA ARG A 60 -5.22 -5.48 -2.20
C ARG A 60 -5.61 -6.10 -0.86
N PRO A 61 -6.91 -6.15 -0.53
CA PRO A 61 -7.37 -6.94 0.59
C PRO A 61 -7.06 -8.42 0.36
N LEU A 62 -6.78 -9.14 1.43
CA LEU A 62 -6.65 -10.60 1.38
C LEU A 62 -8.01 -11.25 1.15
N PHE A 63 -8.02 -12.47 0.61
CA PHE A 63 -9.27 -13.22 0.40
C PHE A 63 -10.09 -13.35 1.69
N ARG A 64 -9.45 -13.61 2.83
CA ARG A 64 -10.12 -13.73 4.13
C ARG A 64 -10.64 -12.39 4.65
N GLU A 65 -9.92 -11.30 4.40
CA GLU A 65 -10.35 -9.95 4.78
C GLU A 65 -11.56 -9.50 3.97
N LYS A 66 -11.64 -9.89 2.69
CA LYS A 66 -12.74 -9.53 1.80
C LYS A 66 -13.90 -10.55 1.80
N ALA A 67 -13.72 -11.71 2.42
CA ALA A 67 -14.74 -12.74 2.49
C ALA A 67 -15.91 -12.30 3.40
N PRO A 68 -17.11 -12.05 2.86
CA PRO A 68 -18.23 -11.53 3.65
C PRO A 68 -18.61 -12.49 4.78
N GLY A 69 -18.62 -12.00 6.02
CA GLY A 69 -19.03 -12.79 7.19
C GLY A 69 -18.08 -13.94 7.57
N TYR A 70 -16.93 -14.05 6.90
CA TYR A 70 -15.93 -15.07 7.24
C TYR A 70 -15.25 -14.73 8.57
N ALA A 71 -15.43 -15.60 9.58
CA ALA A 71 -14.78 -15.45 10.86
C ALA A 71 -13.45 -16.23 10.91
N SER A 72 -12.38 -15.57 11.34
CA SER A 72 -11.07 -16.16 11.56
C SER A 72 -10.54 -15.79 12.93
N PHE A 73 -10.24 -16.78 13.76
CA PHE A 73 -9.68 -16.55 15.09
C PHE A 73 -8.16 -16.41 15.04
N ASP A 74 -7.63 -15.36 15.64
CA ASP A 74 -6.20 -15.18 15.87
C ASP A 74 -5.84 -15.67 17.27
N PHE A 75 -5.18 -16.82 17.34
CA PHE A 75 -4.75 -17.43 18.60
C PHE A 75 -3.70 -16.61 19.36
N VAL A 76 -2.97 -15.72 18.68
CA VAL A 76 -1.93 -14.90 19.32
C VAL A 76 -2.57 -13.68 19.98
N GLY A 77 -3.41 -12.95 19.26
CA GLY A 77 -4.09 -11.76 19.77
C GLY A 77 -5.38 -12.02 20.55
N GLY A 78 -5.96 -13.21 20.44
CA GLY A 78 -7.26 -13.54 21.05
C GLY A 78 -8.46 -12.86 20.38
N PHE A 79 -8.29 -12.34 19.16
CA PHE A 79 -9.34 -11.61 18.43
C PHE A 79 -10.01 -12.51 17.39
N THR A 80 -11.30 -12.25 17.15
CA THR A 80 -12.01 -12.82 16.00
C THR A 80 -12.05 -11.77 14.89
N PHE A 81 -11.48 -12.09 13.74
CA PHE A 81 -11.56 -11.25 12.55
C PHE A 81 -12.76 -11.64 11.71
N ILE A 82 -13.61 -10.67 11.40
CA ILE A 82 -14.75 -10.81 10.50
C ILE A 82 -14.38 -10.17 9.16
N GLY A 83 -14.52 -10.91 8.07
CA GLY A 83 -14.28 -10.39 6.74
C GLY A 83 -15.39 -9.41 6.29
N ASN A 84 -15.01 -8.52 5.38
CA ASN A 84 -15.81 -7.41 4.89
C ASN A 84 -15.82 -7.39 3.36
N GLY A 85 -16.98 -7.70 2.79
CA GLY A 85 -17.20 -7.72 1.33
C GLY A 85 -16.95 -6.37 0.66
N ASP A 86 -17.11 -5.26 1.39
CA ASP A 86 -17.04 -3.90 0.86
C ASP A 86 -15.62 -3.34 0.76
N LEU A 87 -14.60 -4.11 1.17
CA LEU A 87 -13.22 -3.67 1.11
C LEU A 87 -12.79 -3.29 -0.31
N LYS A 88 -12.21 -2.10 -0.41
CA LYS A 88 -11.54 -1.55 -1.58
C LYS A 88 -10.04 -1.74 -1.43
N ARG A 89 -9.33 -1.78 -2.56
CA ARG A 89 -7.86 -1.71 -2.57
C ARG A 89 -7.38 -0.36 -2.03
N THR A 90 -6.24 -0.37 -1.36
CA THR A 90 -5.51 0.83 -0.97
C THR A 90 -4.66 1.30 -2.15
N LEU A 91 -4.68 2.59 -2.47
CA LEU A 91 -3.70 3.22 -3.36
C LEU A 91 -2.69 4.01 -2.56
N ILE A 92 -1.41 3.97 -2.95
CA ILE A 92 -0.32 4.56 -2.20
C ILE A 92 0.53 5.41 -3.13
N ASP A 93 0.62 6.69 -2.84
CA ASP A 93 1.59 7.60 -3.46
C ASP A 93 2.85 7.63 -2.59
N ASN A 94 3.98 7.15 -3.12
CA ASN A 94 5.27 7.10 -2.43
C ASN A 94 6.15 8.23 -2.95
N TYR A 95 6.71 9.02 -2.04
CA TYR A 95 7.66 10.09 -2.30
C TYR A 95 8.94 9.82 -1.53
N ASP A 96 10.08 9.85 -2.21
CA ASP A 96 11.39 9.63 -1.58
C ASP A 96 12.35 10.73 -2.01
N LEU A 97 13.14 11.22 -1.06
CA LEU A 97 14.24 12.16 -1.30
C LEU A 97 15.50 11.65 -0.61
N ARG A 98 16.60 11.61 -1.35
CA ARG A 98 17.89 11.14 -0.83
C ARG A 98 19.02 12.01 -1.32
N TRP A 99 19.85 12.47 -0.39
CA TRP A 99 21.12 13.10 -0.68
C TRP A 99 22.25 12.13 -0.39
N GLU A 100 23.24 12.09 -1.28
CA GLU A 100 24.42 11.23 -1.18
C GLU A 100 25.67 12.09 -1.42
N TRP A 101 26.69 11.89 -0.59
CA TRP A 101 28.00 12.51 -0.72
C TRP A 101 29.09 11.45 -0.68
N PHE A 102 29.86 11.38 -1.76
CA PHE A 102 30.98 10.48 -1.93
C PHE A 102 32.28 11.21 -1.55
N SER A 103 32.61 11.22 -0.26
CA SER A 103 33.76 11.97 0.29
C SER A 103 35.10 11.49 -0.27
N ARG A 104 35.28 10.17 -0.40
CA ARG A 104 36.47 9.50 -0.93
C ARG A 104 36.07 8.27 -1.74
N PRO A 105 36.96 7.73 -2.59
CA PRO A 105 36.70 6.46 -3.27
C PRO A 105 36.34 5.37 -2.24
N GLY A 106 35.13 4.82 -2.34
CA GLY A 106 34.61 3.80 -1.42
C GLY A 106 33.88 4.34 -0.17
N GLU A 107 33.90 5.64 0.10
CA GLU A 107 33.16 6.26 1.20
C GLU A 107 31.87 6.92 0.70
N ILE A 108 30.78 6.77 1.46
CA ILE A 108 29.50 7.44 1.19
C ILE A 108 28.85 7.89 2.50
N LEU A 109 28.45 9.15 2.56
CA LEU A 109 27.49 9.66 3.52
C LEU A 109 26.16 9.87 2.80
N ALA A 110 25.05 9.39 3.37
CA ALA A 110 23.75 9.58 2.76
C ALA A 110 22.68 9.89 3.81
N LEU A 111 21.79 10.81 3.46
CA LEU A 111 20.60 11.16 4.23
C LEU A 111 19.38 10.92 3.34
N SER A 112 18.34 10.30 3.88
CA SER A 112 17.13 9.95 3.14
C SER A 112 15.88 10.25 3.97
N GLY A 113 14.85 10.75 3.29
CA GLY A 113 13.52 10.95 3.85
C GLY A 113 12.48 10.39 2.88
N PHE A 114 11.38 9.89 3.42
CA PHE A 114 10.28 9.36 2.64
C PHE A 114 8.95 9.84 3.21
N HIS A 115 7.95 9.92 2.35
CA HIS A 115 6.58 10.22 2.71
C HIS A 115 5.64 9.36 1.86
N LYS A 116 4.60 8.83 2.49
CA LYS A 116 3.59 8.03 1.81
C LYS A 116 2.23 8.65 2.07
N ARG A 117 1.37 8.63 1.04
CA ARG A 117 -0.03 9.03 1.18
C ARG A 117 -0.89 7.86 0.76
N PHE A 118 -1.69 7.36 1.69
CA PHE A 118 -2.58 6.24 1.52
C PHE A 118 -4.00 6.75 1.23
N GLN A 119 -4.59 6.25 0.17
CA GLN A 119 -6.00 6.47 -0.18
C GLN A 119 -6.75 5.17 0.08
N ASN A 120 -7.82 5.25 0.88
CA ASN A 120 -8.57 4.08 1.35
C ASN A 120 -7.70 3.01 2.04
N PRO A 121 -6.81 3.34 3.00
CA PRO A 121 -6.06 2.30 3.70
C PRO A 121 -7.00 1.34 4.42
N ILE A 122 -6.69 0.05 4.31
CA ILE A 122 -7.40 -1.04 4.98
C ILE A 122 -6.86 -1.12 6.41
N GLU A 123 -7.71 -0.85 7.39
CA GLU A 123 -7.38 -0.84 8.81
C GLU A 123 -8.31 -1.74 9.62
N ARG A 124 -7.84 -2.12 10.83
CA ARG A 124 -8.60 -2.92 11.78
C ARG A 124 -9.50 -2.00 12.60
N VAL A 125 -10.81 -2.23 12.56
CA VAL A 125 -11.80 -1.52 13.36
C VAL A 125 -12.47 -2.50 14.33
N LEU A 126 -12.57 -2.10 15.60
CA LEU A 126 -13.33 -2.83 16.61
C LEU A 126 -14.83 -2.58 16.36
N LEU A 127 -15.59 -3.64 16.07
CA LEU A 127 -17.03 -3.52 15.81
C LEU A 127 -17.83 -3.43 17.12
N HIS A 128 -17.42 -4.21 18.11
CA HIS A 128 -18.06 -4.29 19.42
C HIS A 128 -16.99 -4.58 20.50
N ASP A 129 -17.35 -4.35 21.76
CA ASP A 129 -16.51 -4.67 22.93
C ASP A 129 -16.38 -6.19 23.19
N ASN A 130 -16.87 -7.04 22.28
CA ASN A 130 -16.83 -8.51 22.38
C ASN A 130 -15.55 -9.14 21.78
N GLY A 131 -14.58 -8.34 21.34
CA GLY A 131 -13.33 -8.83 20.73
C GLY A 131 -13.42 -9.14 19.22
N GLU A 132 -14.51 -8.76 18.55
CA GLU A 132 -14.65 -8.84 17.10
C GLU A 132 -14.03 -7.63 16.41
N ILE A 133 -13.16 -7.92 15.44
CA ILE A 133 -12.49 -6.93 14.61
C ILE A 133 -12.91 -7.14 13.16
N GLN A 134 -13.19 -6.05 12.46
CA GLN A 134 -13.42 -6.08 11.03
C GLN A 134 -12.45 -5.13 10.33
N TYR A 135 -12.01 -5.53 9.15
CA TYR A 135 -11.22 -4.65 8.28
C TYR A 135 -12.13 -3.65 7.58
N GLN A 136 -11.75 -2.38 7.58
CA GLN A 136 -12.49 -1.32 6.89
C GLN A 136 -11.53 -0.35 6.21
N ASN A 137 -11.97 0.26 5.11
CA ASN A 137 -11.23 1.37 4.51
C ASN A 137 -11.53 2.66 5.28
N VAL A 138 -10.49 3.36 5.74
CA VAL A 138 -10.63 4.73 6.27
C VAL A 138 -10.32 5.75 5.18
N ALA A 139 -10.70 7.02 5.37
CA ALA A 139 -10.66 8.04 4.31
C ALA A 139 -9.24 8.30 3.78
N GLU A 140 -8.28 8.59 4.66
CA GLU A 140 -6.88 8.85 4.30
C GLU A 140 -5.95 8.33 5.41
N GLY A 141 -4.71 8.01 5.05
CA GLY A 141 -3.61 7.72 5.98
C GLY A 141 -2.28 8.30 5.44
N THR A 142 -1.31 8.49 6.33
CA THR A 142 0.05 8.99 6.01
C THR A 142 1.13 8.09 6.58
#